data_AF-A0A7Y1VBR8-F1
#
_entry.id   AF-A0A7Y1VBR8-F1
#
_cell.length_a   1.000
_cell.length_b   1.000
_cell.length_c   1.000
_cell.angle_alpha   90.00
_cell.angle_beta   90.00
_cell.angle_gamma   90.00
#
_symmetry.space_group_name_H-M   'P 1'
#
loop_
_entity.id
_entity.type
_entity.pdbx_description
1 polymer ?
#
loop_
_entity_poly.entity_id
_entity_poly.type
_entity_poly.pdbx_seq_one_letter_code
_entity_poly.pdbx_strand_id
1 'polypeptide(L)'
;ELLHEVITVPEGKVCQTILELYNRDAIVVEPAGALTITALDSYAEEIKDKNVVCIVSGSNNDITRTAEIKERALLYGGLKHYFIIRFPQRAGALRDFLDNILGPTDDITHFQYSKRTSRESGPAVVGIEIEKPEHLQPLIDRMKADKFFGEYLNDKPDLFEFLT
;
A
#
# COMPACT_ATOMS: atom_id res chain seq x y z
N GLU A 1 -9.15 -0.31 40.66
CA GLU A 1 -8.41 0.09 39.43
C GLU A 1 -9.32 -0.22 38.25
N LEU A 2 -9.63 0.75 37.37
CA LEU A 2 -10.68 0.61 36.33
C LEU A 2 -10.13 0.33 34.92
N LEU A 3 -8.83 0.51 34.69
CA LEU A 3 -8.16 0.31 33.41
C LEU A 3 -7.17 -0.87 33.55
N HIS A 4 -7.24 -1.84 32.64
CA HIS A 4 -6.35 -3.00 32.66
C HIS A 4 -5.10 -2.79 31.80
N GLU A 5 -5.27 -2.28 30.58
CA GLU A 5 -4.19 -2.18 29.59
C GLU A 5 -4.48 -1.07 28.57
N VAL A 6 -3.42 -0.58 27.92
CA VAL A 6 -3.47 0.27 26.72
C VAL A 6 -2.48 -0.29 25.70
N ILE A 7 -2.93 -0.49 24.47
CA ILE A 7 -2.08 -0.91 23.35
C ILE A 7 -2.10 0.11 22.21
N THR A 8 -1.09 0.05 21.36
CA THR A 8 -1.04 0.79 20.09
C THR A 8 -1.31 -0.15 18.92
N VAL A 9 -1.84 0.39 17.83
CA VAL A 9 -2.11 -0.35 16.59
C VAL A 9 -1.44 0.35 15.41
N PRO A 10 -0.93 -0.39 14.40
CA PRO A 10 -0.34 0.21 13.22
C PRO A 10 -1.39 0.98 12.40
N GLU A 11 -1.05 2.19 11.94
CA GLU A 11 -1.94 3.04 11.16
C GLU A 11 -2.47 2.34 9.89
N GLY A 12 -1.58 1.71 9.12
CA GLY A 12 -1.98 1.00 7.90
C GLY A 12 -2.90 -0.20 8.17
N LYS A 13 -2.78 -0.84 9.34
CA LYS A 13 -3.74 -1.88 9.77
C LYS A 13 -5.11 -1.26 10.08
N VAL A 14 -5.16 -0.10 10.73
CA VAL A 14 -6.43 0.63 10.92
C VAL A 14 -7.08 0.94 9.58
N CYS A 15 -6.30 1.37 8.58
CA CYS A 15 -6.79 1.57 7.22
C CYS A 15 -7.37 0.28 6.59
N GLN A 16 -6.71 -0.87 6.77
CA GLN A 16 -7.26 -2.16 6.33
C GLN A 16 -8.60 -2.47 7.02
N THR A 17 -8.67 -2.34 8.35
CA THR A 17 -9.90 -2.56 9.12
C THR A 17 -11.05 -1.68 8.64
N ILE A 18 -10.80 -0.39 8.36
CA ILE A 18 -11.83 0.51 7.80
C ILE A 18 -12.39 -0.05 6.49
N LEU A 19 -11.52 -0.49 5.58
CA LEU A 19 -11.95 -1.05 4.29
C LEU A 19 -12.67 -2.38 4.45
N GLU A 20 -12.25 -3.22 5.40
CA GLU A 20 -12.90 -4.49 5.70
C GLU A 20 -14.32 -4.29 6.23
N LEU A 21 -14.50 -3.37 7.20
CA LEU A 21 -15.81 -3.01 7.74
C LEU A 21 -16.74 -2.47 6.67
N TYR A 22 -16.21 -1.64 5.77
CA TYR A 22 -16.98 -1.13 4.64
C TYR A 22 -17.40 -2.26 3.68
N ASN A 23 -16.45 -3.12 3.28
CA ASN A 23 -16.68 -4.13 2.24
C ASN A 23 -17.52 -5.32 2.74
N ARG A 24 -17.38 -5.71 4.02
CA ARG A 24 -18.07 -6.89 4.58
C ARG A 24 -19.39 -6.52 5.23
N ASP A 25 -19.41 -5.44 5.99
CA ASP A 25 -20.53 -5.10 6.88
C ASP A 25 -21.28 -3.83 6.46
N ALA A 26 -20.84 -3.15 5.39
CA ALA A 26 -21.32 -1.82 4.98
C ALA A 26 -21.23 -0.77 6.11
N ILE A 27 -20.30 -0.96 7.04
CA ILE A 27 -20.05 -0.06 8.17
C ILE A 27 -19.03 0.99 7.73
N VAL A 28 -19.46 2.26 7.72
CA VAL A 28 -18.58 3.40 7.43
C VAL A 28 -18.08 3.98 8.74
N VAL A 29 -16.76 3.99 8.94
CA VAL A 29 -16.11 4.49 10.16
C VAL A 29 -14.95 5.41 9.84
N GLU A 30 -14.64 6.31 10.78
CA GLU A 30 -13.38 7.06 10.77
C GLU A 30 -12.27 6.25 11.49
N PRO A 31 -10.97 6.66 11.43
CA PRO A 31 -9.89 5.93 12.08
C PRO A 31 -10.13 5.60 13.55
N ALA A 32 -10.62 6.55 14.34
CA ALA A 32 -10.93 6.33 15.76
C ALA A 32 -12.00 5.24 15.98
N GLY A 33 -12.98 5.16 15.08
CA GLY A 33 -14.06 4.16 15.12
C GLY A 33 -13.59 2.74 14.84
N ALA A 34 -12.48 2.57 14.11
CA ALA A 34 -11.91 1.27 13.76
C ALA A 34 -10.86 0.74 14.75
N LEU A 35 -10.39 1.56 15.71
CA LEU A 35 -9.28 1.20 16.62
C LEU A 35 -9.58 -0.06 17.46
N THR A 36 -10.77 -0.13 18.05
CA THR A 36 -11.13 -1.23 18.96
C THR A 36 -11.27 -2.57 18.24
N ILE A 37 -11.69 -2.54 16.97
CA ILE A 37 -11.79 -3.72 16.12
C ILE A 37 -10.40 -4.13 15.65
N THR A 38 -9.57 -3.16 15.25
CA THR A 38 -8.18 -3.41 14.84
C THR A 38 -7.34 -4.05 15.94
N ALA A 39 -7.58 -3.66 17.19
CA ALA A 39 -6.90 -4.20 18.37
C ALA A 39 -7.17 -5.70 18.62
N LEU A 40 -8.27 -6.26 18.08
CA LEU A 40 -8.64 -7.66 18.34
C LEU A 40 -7.57 -8.65 17.89
N ASP A 41 -6.84 -8.35 16.81
CA ASP A 41 -5.75 -9.20 16.31
C ASP A 41 -4.65 -9.38 17.36
N SER A 42 -4.38 -8.35 18.18
CA SER A 42 -3.39 -8.41 19.26
C SER A 42 -3.85 -9.27 20.44
N TYR A 43 -5.16 -9.47 20.59
CA TYR A 43 -5.76 -10.23 21.68
C TYR A 43 -6.32 -11.59 21.24
N ALA A 44 -6.09 -12.02 20.00
CA ALA A 44 -6.75 -13.17 19.38
C ALA A 44 -6.74 -14.45 20.23
N GLU A 45 -5.59 -14.77 20.84
CA GLU A 45 -5.46 -15.95 21.71
C GLU A 45 -6.19 -15.77 23.06
N GLU A 46 -6.20 -14.55 23.60
CA GLU A 46 -6.78 -14.24 24.90
C GLU A 46 -8.30 -14.15 24.88
N ILE A 47 -8.87 -13.76 23.73
CA ILE A 47 -10.32 -13.60 23.55
C ILE A 47 -11.02 -14.85 23.05
N LYS A 48 -10.27 -15.93 22.83
CA LYS A 48 -10.83 -17.22 22.43
C LYS A 48 -11.89 -17.68 23.42
N ASP A 49 -13.04 -18.12 22.90
CA ASP A 49 -14.20 -18.57 23.67
C ASP A 49 -14.80 -17.52 24.64
N LYS A 50 -14.50 -16.23 24.44
CA LYS A 50 -15.06 -15.11 25.20
C LYS A 50 -16.03 -14.28 24.36
N ASN A 51 -16.96 -13.62 25.04
CA ASN A 51 -17.77 -12.57 24.42
C ASN A 51 -17.04 -11.24 24.53
N VAL A 52 -16.69 -10.64 23.39
CA VAL A 52 -15.99 -9.36 23.32
C VAL A 52 -16.94 -8.31 22.75
N VAL A 53 -16.92 -7.10 23.34
CA VAL A 53 -17.68 -5.95 22.86
C VAL A 53 -16.70 -4.85 22.45
N CYS A 54 -16.69 -4.51 21.16
CA CYS A 54 -15.93 -3.38 20.64
C CYS A 54 -16.82 -2.14 20.55
N ILE A 55 -16.27 -0.99 20.96
CA ILE A 55 -16.94 0.30 20.80
C ILE A 55 -16.48 0.91 19.48
N VAL A 56 -17.41 1.07 18.55
CA VAL A 56 -17.23 1.87 17.33
C VAL A 56 -17.56 3.33 17.69
N SER A 57 -16.53 4.11 17.93
CA SER A 57 -16.65 5.44 18.57
C SER A 57 -17.13 6.55 17.62
N GLY A 58 -16.95 6.41 16.31
CA GLY A 58 -17.28 7.48 15.35
C GLY A 58 -17.26 7.06 13.89
N SER A 59 -18.00 7.81 13.08
CA SER A 59 -18.24 7.54 11.65
C SER A 59 -18.18 8.78 10.77
N ASN A 60 -17.54 9.86 11.24
CA ASN A 60 -17.42 11.11 10.48
C ASN A 60 -16.36 10.99 9.38
N ASN A 61 -16.51 9.97 8.53
CA ASN A 61 -15.59 9.68 7.46
C ASN A 61 -15.91 10.51 6.21
N ASP A 62 -14.89 11.09 5.60
CA ASP A 62 -14.99 11.84 4.36
C ASP A 62 -14.62 10.93 3.19
N ILE A 63 -15.51 10.81 2.20
CA ILE A 63 -15.30 9.97 1.02
C ILE A 63 -14.02 10.33 0.25
N THR A 64 -13.60 11.59 0.31
CA THR A 64 -12.36 12.07 -0.34
C THR A 64 -11.10 11.45 0.27
N ARG A 65 -11.16 10.98 1.54
CA ARG A 65 -10.05 10.30 2.23
C ARG A 65 -9.93 8.83 1.88
N THR A 66 -10.93 8.24 1.22
CA THR A 66 -10.96 6.81 0.90
C THR A 66 -9.77 6.39 0.03
N ALA A 67 -9.31 7.26 -0.88
CA ALA A 67 -8.14 6.99 -1.71
C ALA A 67 -6.86 6.88 -0.87
N GLU A 68 -6.64 7.80 0.08
CA GLU A 68 -5.50 7.76 1.00
C GLU A 68 -5.57 6.54 1.94
N ILE A 69 -6.75 6.24 2.46
CA ILE A 69 -6.98 5.04 3.30
C ILE A 69 -6.64 3.78 2.52
N LYS A 70 -7.11 3.67 1.27
CA LYS A 70 -6.78 2.55 0.38
C LYS A 70 -5.27 2.45 0.14
N GLU A 71 -4.62 3.57 -0.13
CA GLU A 71 -3.18 3.64 -0.34
C GLU A 71 -2.40 3.09 0.86
N ARG A 72 -2.67 3.61 2.05
CA ARG A 72 -2.01 3.19 3.30
C ARG A 72 -2.29 1.71 3.64
N ALA A 73 -3.51 1.25 3.38
CA ALA A 73 -3.88 -0.15 3.58
C ALA A 73 -3.10 -1.11 2.66
N LEU A 74 -2.92 -0.73 1.39
CA LEU A 74 -2.16 -1.53 0.42
C LEU A 74 -0.66 -1.52 0.71
N LEU A 75 -0.11 -0.36 1.11
CA LEU A 75 1.29 -0.24 1.54
C LEU A 75 1.58 -1.14 2.75
N TYR A 76 0.72 -1.09 3.77
CA TYR A 76 0.85 -1.94 4.95
C TYR A 76 0.68 -3.43 4.62
N GLY A 77 -0.22 -3.76 3.69
CA GLY A 77 -0.42 -5.13 3.22
C GLY A 77 0.72 -5.66 2.34
N GLY A 78 1.70 -4.83 1.96
CA GLY A 78 2.76 -5.23 1.03
C GLY A 78 2.21 -5.56 -0.36
N LEU A 79 1.17 -4.83 -0.80
CA LEU A 79 0.51 -5.02 -2.09
C LEU A 79 0.75 -3.86 -3.05
N LYS A 80 1.24 -2.72 -2.57
CA LYS A 80 1.52 -1.55 -3.39
C LYS A 80 2.94 -1.07 -3.21
N HIS A 81 3.64 -0.84 -4.31
CA HIS A 81 5.08 -0.67 -4.34
C HIS A 81 5.51 0.43 -5.30
N TYR A 82 6.32 1.35 -4.81
CA TYR A 82 6.85 2.46 -5.58
C TYR A 82 8.32 2.27 -5.89
N PHE A 83 8.67 2.54 -7.14
CA PHE A 83 10.02 2.41 -7.66
C PHE A 83 10.42 3.64 -8.45
N ILE A 84 11.69 4.01 -8.37
CA ILE A 84 12.34 4.74 -9.46
C ILE A 84 12.82 3.69 -10.46
N ILE A 85 12.35 3.79 -11.70
CA ILE A 85 12.83 2.96 -12.81
C ILE A 85 13.55 3.82 -13.86
N ARG A 86 14.46 3.17 -14.60
CA ARG A 86 15.26 3.80 -15.64
C ARG A 86 14.76 3.34 -17.00
N PHE A 87 14.02 4.18 -17.70
CA PHE A 87 13.64 3.86 -19.07
C PHE A 87 14.82 4.08 -20.02
N PRO A 88 15.19 3.07 -20.84
CA PRO A 88 16.09 3.31 -21.96
C PRO A 88 15.42 4.28 -22.95
N GLN A 89 16.18 5.24 -23.48
CA GLN A 89 15.69 6.24 -24.46
C GLN A 89 15.52 5.61 -25.85
N ARG A 90 14.66 4.59 -25.96
CA ARG A 90 14.32 3.91 -27.20
C ARG A 90 12.82 3.70 -27.30
N ALA A 91 12.31 3.68 -28.54
CA ALA A 91 10.93 3.29 -28.79
C ALA A 91 10.67 1.87 -28.25
N GLY A 92 9.47 1.66 -27.70
CA GLY A 92 9.05 0.36 -27.15
C GLY A 92 9.48 0.07 -25.72
N ALA A 93 10.28 0.92 -25.06
CA ALA A 93 10.75 0.65 -23.69
C ALA A 93 9.62 0.47 -22.66
N LEU A 94 8.54 1.25 -22.76
CA LEU A 94 7.36 1.06 -21.92
C LEU A 94 6.64 -0.24 -22.25
N ARG A 95 6.54 -0.59 -23.53
CA ARG A 95 5.93 -1.85 -23.95
C ARG A 95 6.71 -3.05 -23.43
N ASP A 96 8.04 -3.02 -23.52
CA ASP A 96 8.88 -4.10 -22.98
C ASP A 96 8.73 -4.22 -21.46
N PHE A 97 8.54 -3.10 -20.76
CA PHE A 97 8.24 -3.11 -19.34
C PHE A 97 6.90 -3.80 -19.04
N LEU A 98 5.85 -3.46 -19.78
CA LEU A 98 4.53 -4.09 -19.63
C LEU A 98 4.57 -5.59 -19.97
N ASP A 99 5.23 -5.95 -21.07
CA ASP A 99 5.19 -7.31 -21.63
C ASP A 99 6.13 -8.28 -20.87
N ASN A 100 7.28 -7.81 -20.37
CA ASN A 100 8.32 -8.68 -19.80
C ASN A 100 8.58 -8.47 -18.30
N ILE A 101 8.20 -7.32 -17.73
CA ILE A 101 8.52 -6.99 -16.33
C ILE A 101 7.32 -7.14 -15.42
N LEU A 102 6.15 -6.66 -15.82
CA LEU A 102 4.94 -6.86 -15.02
C LEU A 102 4.53 -8.34 -14.97
N GLY A 103 4.05 -8.76 -13.82
CA GLY A 103 3.33 -10.02 -13.68
C GLY A 103 1.96 -9.95 -14.38
N PRO A 104 1.32 -11.09 -14.64
CA PRO A 104 0.05 -11.16 -15.37
C PRO A 104 -1.11 -10.45 -14.65
N THR A 105 -0.98 -10.20 -13.35
CA THR A 105 -1.97 -9.57 -12.48
C THR A 105 -1.48 -8.27 -11.87
N ASP A 106 -0.28 -7.81 -12.23
CA ASP A 106 0.30 -6.59 -11.66
C ASP A 106 -0.26 -5.38 -12.41
N ASP A 107 -0.60 -4.31 -11.69
CA ASP A 107 -1.18 -3.10 -12.28
C ASP A 107 -0.31 -1.87 -12.03
N ILE A 108 -0.19 -0.99 -13.03
CA ILE A 108 0.49 0.30 -12.88
C ILE A 108 -0.52 1.30 -12.33
N THR A 109 -0.35 1.66 -11.07
CA THR A 109 -1.23 2.58 -10.35
C THR A 109 -0.72 4.02 -10.30
N HIS A 110 0.58 4.21 -10.57
CA HIS A 110 1.20 5.52 -10.65
C HIS A 110 2.30 5.50 -11.72
N PHE A 111 2.37 6.55 -12.53
CA PHE A 111 3.43 6.69 -13.54
C PHE A 111 3.77 8.17 -13.74
N GLN A 112 4.95 8.58 -13.30
CA GLN A 112 5.44 9.94 -13.49
C GLN A 112 6.83 9.91 -14.15
N TYR A 113 6.90 10.36 -15.40
CA TYR A 113 8.15 10.40 -16.16
C TYR A 113 8.72 11.82 -16.22
N SER A 114 9.96 11.99 -15.75
CA SER A 114 10.69 13.25 -15.86
C SER A 114 11.67 13.20 -17.04
N LYS A 115 11.30 13.86 -18.16
CA LYS A 115 12.17 13.98 -19.33
C LYS A 115 13.32 14.94 -19.04
N ARG A 116 14.50 14.43 -18.70
CA ARG A 116 15.73 15.24 -18.64
C ARG A 116 16.41 15.28 -20.01
N THR A 117 16.68 16.49 -20.49
CA THR A 117 17.18 16.81 -21.84
C THR A 117 18.62 16.36 -22.12
N SER A 118 19.36 15.82 -21.15
CA SER A 118 20.82 15.58 -21.27
C SER A 118 21.35 14.25 -20.72
N ARG A 119 20.52 13.26 -20.40
CA ARG A 119 20.97 11.93 -19.94
C ARG A 119 20.36 10.79 -20.79
N GLU A 120 21.14 9.74 -21.01
CA GLU A 120 20.80 8.54 -21.80
C GLU A 120 19.61 7.71 -21.22
N SER A 121 19.17 8.01 -19.99
CA SER A 121 17.98 7.44 -19.34
C SER A 121 17.28 8.50 -18.49
N GLY A 122 15.96 8.60 -18.59
CA GLY A 122 15.13 9.45 -17.71
C GLY A 122 14.56 8.63 -16.53
N PRO A 123 14.60 9.13 -15.28
CA PRO A 123 13.94 8.46 -14.18
C PRO A 123 12.42 8.57 -14.31
N ALA A 124 11.72 7.47 -14.09
CA ALA A 124 10.28 7.45 -13.88
C ALA A 124 9.98 6.94 -12.47
N VAL A 125 9.04 7.58 -11.78
CA VAL A 125 8.42 7.01 -10.59
C VAL A 125 7.25 6.15 -11.04
N VAL A 126 7.25 4.88 -10.64
CA VAL A 126 6.21 3.93 -10.98
C VAL A 126 5.68 3.28 -9.72
N GLY A 127 4.37 3.34 -9.52
CA GLY A 127 3.64 2.61 -8.51
C GLY A 127 3.03 1.36 -9.14
N ILE A 128 3.30 0.20 -8.54
CA ILE A 128 2.82 -1.10 -8.98
C ILE A 128 2.01 -1.73 -7.86
N GLU A 129 0.80 -2.14 -8.18
CA GLU A 129 -0.03 -2.97 -7.29
C GLU A 129 0.15 -4.43 -7.71
N ILE A 130 0.45 -5.29 -6.74
CA ILE A 130 0.63 -6.74 -6.92
C ILE A 130 -0.49 -7.47 -6.18
N GLU A 131 -0.87 -8.64 -6.69
CA GLU A 131 -1.95 -9.43 -6.09
C GLU A 131 -1.55 -10.01 -4.73
N LYS A 132 -0.27 -10.36 -4.55
CA LYS A 132 0.24 -11.02 -3.36
C LYS A 132 1.62 -10.50 -2.97
N PRO A 133 1.93 -10.38 -1.67
CA PRO A 133 3.24 -9.88 -1.22
C PRO A 133 4.42 -10.70 -1.75
N GLU A 134 4.23 -12.00 -1.99
CA GLU A 134 5.28 -12.89 -2.51
C GLU A 134 5.68 -12.55 -3.96
N HIS A 135 4.86 -11.81 -4.70
CA HIS A 135 5.16 -11.41 -6.09
C HIS A 135 6.18 -10.25 -6.18
N LEU A 136 6.46 -9.56 -5.07
CA LEU A 136 7.38 -8.42 -5.05
C LEU A 136 8.81 -8.81 -5.47
N GLN A 137 9.36 -9.88 -4.90
CA GLN A 137 10.74 -10.28 -5.18
C GLN A 137 10.92 -10.71 -6.65
N PRO A 138 10.06 -11.58 -7.22
CA PRO A 138 10.10 -11.89 -8.64
C PRO A 138 10.00 -10.66 -9.56
N LEU A 139 9.17 -9.68 -9.22
CA LEU A 139 9.04 -8.42 -9.96
C LEU A 139 10.35 -7.62 -9.95
N ILE A 140 10.96 -7.46 -8.78
CA ILE A 140 12.25 -6.78 -8.61
C ILE A 140 13.35 -7.50 -9.42
N ASP A 141 13.36 -8.83 -9.42
CA ASP A 141 14.37 -9.62 -10.14
C ASP A 141 14.26 -9.41 -11.66
N ARG A 142 13.04 -9.40 -12.22
CA ARG A 142 12.81 -9.06 -13.64
C ARG A 142 13.26 -7.64 -13.96
N MET A 143 12.92 -6.66 -13.11
CA MET A 143 13.38 -5.28 -13.28
C MET A 143 14.90 -5.16 -13.31
N LYS A 144 15.60 -5.92 -12.46
CA LYS A 144 17.07 -5.91 -12.39
C LYS A 144 17.69 -6.58 -13.62
N ALA A 145 17.16 -7.73 -14.04
CA ALA A 145 17.64 -8.46 -15.21
C ALA A 145 17.64 -7.60 -16.48
N ASP A 146 16.56 -6.84 -16.69
CA ASP A 146 16.38 -5.99 -17.87
C ASP A 146 16.82 -4.54 -17.65
N LYS A 147 17.52 -4.26 -16.54
CA LYS A 147 18.13 -2.96 -16.20
C LYS A 147 17.13 -1.80 -16.06
N PHE A 148 15.87 -2.10 -15.75
CA PHE A 148 14.86 -1.10 -15.38
C PHE A 148 14.99 -0.65 -13.92
N PHE A 149 15.46 -1.51 -13.02
CA PHE A 149 15.51 -1.22 -11.59
C PHE A 149 16.42 -0.02 -11.26
N GLY A 150 15.87 1.00 -10.60
CA GLY A 150 16.62 2.14 -10.07
C GLY A 150 16.68 2.09 -8.54
N GLU A 151 15.56 2.35 -7.88
CA GLU A 151 15.45 2.43 -6.43
C GLU A 151 14.05 1.98 -5.98
N TYR A 152 13.96 1.38 -4.79
CA TYR A 152 12.70 1.07 -4.12
C TYR A 152 12.37 2.18 -3.11
N LEU A 153 11.14 2.70 -3.14
CA LEU A 153 10.79 3.93 -2.44
C LEU A 153 9.98 3.72 -1.16
N ASN A 154 9.37 2.55 -0.94
CA ASN A 154 8.46 2.38 0.20
C ASN A 154 9.14 2.50 1.57
N ASP A 155 10.45 2.29 1.65
CA ASP A 155 11.23 2.43 2.89
C ASP A 155 11.61 3.89 3.20
N LYS A 156 11.22 4.83 2.33
CA LYS A 156 11.53 6.25 2.47
C LYS A 156 10.48 6.93 3.35
N PRO A 157 10.87 7.64 4.43
CA PRO A 157 9.92 8.30 5.32
C PRO A 157 9.11 9.41 4.63
N ASP A 158 9.65 9.96 3.54
CA ASP A 158 9.10 11.00 2.69
C ASP A 158 8.43 10.45 1.42
N LEU A 159 8.12 9.14 1.35
CA LEU A 159 7.47 8.52 0.19
C LEU A 159 6.29 9.35 -0.34
N PHE A 160 5.38 9.77 0.53
CA PHE A 160 4.19 10.51 0.14
C PHE A 160 4.49 11.90 -0.40
N GLU A 161 5.61 12.53 -0.01
CA GLU A 161 6.06 13.80 -0.60
C GLU A 161 6.51 13.62 -2.06
N PHE A 162 7.00 12.43 -2.43
CA PHE A 162 7.33 12.10 -3.82
C PHE A 162 6.11 11.84 -4.70
N LEU A 163 4.92 11.63 -4.12
CA LEU A 163 3.69 11.25 -4.84
C LEU A 163 2.76 12.44 -5.10
N THR A 164 3.00 13.59 -4.45
CA THR A 164 2.30 14.88 -4.62
C THR A 164 3.06 15.83 -5.53
#